data_AF-A0A2E2E3Q0-F1
#
_entry.id   AF-A0A2E2E3Q0-F1
#
_cell.length_a   1.000
_cell.length_b   1.000
_cell.length_c   1.000
_cell.angle_alpha   90.00
_cell.angle_beta   90.00
_cell.angle_gamma   90.00
#
_symmetry.space_group_name_H-M   'P 1'
#
loop_
_entity.id
_entity.type
_entity.pdbx_description
1 polymer ?
#
loop_
_entity_poly.entity_id
_entity_poly.type
_entity_poly.pdbx_seq_one_letter_code
_entity_poly.pdbx_strand_id
1 'polypeptide(L)'
;MSRTVFVVDDASDFPFPGPGREAISAHDYLTRSKPYPMRTRVVNLCSDYSYLGLGYYCALTAEARGDKIMPSAEAMLWVGWKRIYRRALGDMERFLNKAMRSAATDAPTPSITVCFGLTDELRFKTLARAVFDAFRCPIVRIQYERGETKRGAALYRIKDVKVPNWKTLPNADRALFGRGLDHYTKRHRPMPAIGKLPKYHLAVLIDPKEVIPPSSPLAIQRLTRVGATMGVKVDTIGQRDLPRLAEFDALFIRETTALDHHTYRFAKRADAEGIPCLDDAASILRCTNKVYLAELFRTHNIPSPKTVIIDKTNLEKVSTDCDYPIVLKVPDGAFSKGVKRADTPAQMIQLGREMLNHSSLILGQEYLRTDYDWRIGILNNQPLFASKYMMARGHWQIINHAKKGEPDQGGFETVEIDAVPPSILKAALAAAAPIGNGLYGVDAKLIGDRAVVIEVNDNPNLDAGVEDKLLKDELWRIILNDFIRRIEAVR
;
A
#
# COMPACT_ATOMS: atom_id res chain seq x y z
N MET A 1 -16.37 12.59 22.50
CA MET A 1 -17.59 12.37 21.69
C MET A 1 -17.37 13.03 20.33
N SER A 2 -17.52 12.34 19.19
CA SER A 2 -17.36 12.99 17.88
C SER A 2 -18.57 13.89 17.62
N ARG A 3 -18.41 15.20 17.81
CA ARG A 3 -19.42 16.21 17.49
C ARG A 3 -19.54 16.29 15.96
N THR A 4 -20.77 16.23 15.46
CA THR A 4 -21.06 16.58 14.06
C THR A 4 -21.77 17.92 14.05
N VAL A 5 -21.25 18.86 13.29
CA VAL A 5 -21.83 20.19 13.11
C VAL A 5 -22.37 20.28 11.69
N PHE A 6 -23.66 20.56 11.57
CA PHE A 6 -24.33 20.87 10.33
C PHE A 6 -24.28 22.37 10.13
N VAL A 7 -23.55 22.81 9.11
CA VAL A 7 -23.53 24.21 8.71
C VAL A 7 -24.61 24.39 7.66
N VAL A 8 -25.62 25.19 7.98
CA VAL A 8 -26.80 25.45 7.15
C VAL A 8 -26.97 26.96 7.00
N ASP A 9 -27.78 27.41 6.04
CA ASP A 9 -28.05 28.85 5.91
C ASP A 9 -28.79 29.39 7.14
N ASP A 10 -29.75 28.61 7.64
CA ASP A 10 -30.50 28.88 8.87
C ASP A 10 -30.63 27.61 9.72
N ALA A 11 -30.20 27.69 10.99
CA ALA A 11 -30.18 26.57 11.91
C ALA A 11 -31.58 26.15 12.40
N SER A 12 -32.56 27.06 12.46
CA SER A 12 -33.92 26.72 12.90
C SER A 12 -34.63 25.78 11.94
N ASP A 13 -34.24 25.81 10.67
CA ASP A 13 -34.88 25.05 9.61
C ASP A 13 -34.45 23.58 9.58
N PHE A 14 -33.36 23.21 10.25
CA PHE A 14 -32.76 21.88 10.13
C PHE A 14 -33.44 20.86 11.05
N PRO A 15 -34.22 19.90 10.52
CA PRO A 15 -35.12 19.08 11.31
C PRO A 15 -34.47 17.79 11.86
N PHE A 16 -33.14 17.64 11.74
CA PHE A 16 -32.42 16.41 12.13
C PHE A 16 -31.43 16.56 13.30
N PRO A 17 -31.70 17.33 14.38
CA PRO A 17 -30.85 17.32 15.55
C PRO A 17 -30.97 15.97 16.26
N GLY A 18 -29.84 15.42 16.70
CA GLY A 18 -29.75 14.15 17.42
C GLY A 18 -28.56 14.16 18.37
N PRO A 19 -28.39 13.16 19.24
CA PRO A 19 -27.32 13.15 20.24
C PRO A 19 -25.93 13.31 19.59
N GLY A 20 -25.18 14.35 19.98
CA GLY A 20 -23.86 14.66 19.42
C GLY A 20 -23.87 15.37 18.06
N ARG A 21 -25.04 15.84 17.61
CA ARG A 21 -25.23 16.65 16.41
C ARG A 21 -25.68 18.06 16.79
N GLU A 22 -25.12 19.06 16.14
CA GLU A 22 -25.48 20.47 16.30
C GLU A 22 -25.74 21.04 14.89
N ALA A 23 -26.74 21.92 14.77
CA ALA A 23 -26.89 22.76 13.59
C ALA A 23 -26.49 24.19 13.94
N ILE A 24 -25.76 24.85 13.05
CA ILE A 24 -25.31 26.24 13.19
C ILE A 24 -25.48 26.94 11.85
N SER A 25 -25.78 28.24 11.88
CA SER A 25 -25.82 29.03 10.66
C SER A 25 -24.41 29.19 10.07
N ALA A 26 -24.30 29.34 8.75
CA ALA A 26 -23.04 29.61 8.07
C ALA A 26 -22.36 30.88 8.62
N HIS A 27 -23.15 31.93 8.86
CA HIS A 27 -22.67 33.18 9.43
C HIS A 27 -22.07 32.98 10.84
N ASP A 28 -22.77 32.28 11.72
CA ASP A 28 -22.30 32.03 13.09
C ASP A 28 -21.08 31.11 13.10
N TYR A 29 -21.00 30.15 12.18
CA TYR A 29 -19.83 29.27 12.05
C TYR A 29 -18.57 30.06 11.65
N LEU A 30 -18.69 30.99 10.70
CA LEU A 30 -17.60 31.83 10.22
C LEU A 30 -17.13 32.84 11.27
N THR A 31 -18.08 33.54 11.89
CA THR A 31 -17.79 34.62 12.87
C THR A 31 -17.44 34.11 14.26
N ARG A 32 -17.50 32.79 14.49
CA ARG A 32 -17.12 32.16 15.74
C ARG A 32 -15.65 32.45 16.10
N SER A 33 -15.42 33.14 17.22
CA SER A 33 -14.08 33.53 17.68
C SER A 33 -13.23 32.37 18.23
N LYS A 34 -13.87 31.35 18.83
CA LYS A 34 -13.18 30.16 19.35
C LYS A 34 -13.53 28.92 18.53
N PRO A 35 -12.54 28.21 17.96
CA PRO A 35 -12.80 26.94 17.28
C PRO A 35 -13.42 25.93 18.26
N TYR A 36 -14.02 24.88 17.72
CA TYR A 36 -14.49 23.79 18.57
C TYR A 36 -13.31 23.15 19.32
N PRO A 37 -13.46 22.80 20.61
CA PRO A 37 -12.35 22.34 21.45
C PRO A 37 -11.78 20.97 21.04
N MET A 38 -12.44 20.26 20.12
CA MET A 38 -11.97 19.02 19.51
C MET A 38 -12.21 19.08 18.01
N ARG A 39 -11.40 18.34 17.26
CA ARG A 39 -11.58 18.14 15.81
C ARG A 39 -13.01 17.68 15.51
N THR A 40 -13.75 18.52 14.82
CA THR A 40 -15.19 18.36 14.60
C THR A 40 -15.45 17.91 13.18
N ARG A 41 -16.48 17.06 12.99
CA ARG A 41 -16.96 16.73 11.65
C ARG A 41 -17.95 17.81 11.24
N VAL A 42 -17.67 18.50 10.16
CA VAL A 42 -18.55 19.53 9.63
C VAL A 42 -19.22 18.98 8.37
N VAL A 43 -20.54 18.96 8.35
CA VAL A 43 -21.30 18.66 7.14
C VAL A 43 -21.90 19.98 6.70
N ASN A 44 -21.30 20.53 5.65
CA ASN A 44 -21.78 21.74 5.04
C ASN A 44 -22.99 21.39 4.17
N LEU A 45 -24.11 22.03 4.48
CA LEU A 45 -25.41 21.90 3.84
C LEU A 45 -25.94 23.28 3.44
N CYS A 46 -25.05 24.26 3.27
CA CYS A 46 -25.40 25.57 2.73
C CYS A 46 -26.05 25.43 1.36
N SER A 47 -26.94 26.36 1.06
CA SER A 47 -27.63 26.42 -0.23
C SER A 47 -26.72 26.76 -1.40
N ASP A 48 -25.62 27.45 -1.14
CA ASP A 48 -24.69 27.96 -2.14
C ASP A 48 -23.24 27.51 -1.88
N TYR A 49 -22.66 26.84 -2.88
CA TYR A 49 -21.25 26.40 -2.94
C TYR A 49 -20.45 27.17 -3.99
N SER A 50 -20.98 28.27 -4.53
CA SER A 50 -20.27 29.12 -5.47
C SER A 50 -18.94 29.61 -4.91
N TYR A 51 -17.98 29.87 -5.80
CA TYR A 51 -16.71 30.45 -5.40
C TYR A 51 -16.95 31.80 -4.71
N LEU A 52 -16.34 32.01 -3.55
CA LEU A 52 -16.58 33.16 -2.65
C LEU A 52 -17.98 33.20 -2.01
N GLY A 53 -18.78 32.13 -2.14
CA GLY A 53 -20.03 31.97 -1.42
C GLY A 53 -19.82 31.57 0.05
N LEU A 54 -20.87 31.66 0.87
CA LEU A 54 -20.82 31.31 2.29
C LEU A 54 -20.41 29.85 2.53
N GLY A 55 -20.93 28.92 1.73
CA GLY A 55 -20.55 27.51 1.83
C GLY A 55 -19.06 27.29 1.56
N TYR A 56 -18.50 28.00 0.57
CA TYR A 56 -17.08 27.94 0.22
C TYR A 56 -16.19 28.47 1.37
N TYR A 57 -16.53 29.64 1.93
CA TYR A 57 -15.79 30.18 3.08
C TYR A 57 -15.90 29.29 4.33
N CYS A 58 -17.04 28.65 4.55
CA CYS A 58 -17.21 27.70 5.64
C CYS A 58 -16.25 26.51 5.48
N ALA A 59 -16.05 26.04 4.24
CA ALA A 59 -15.10 24.96 3.95
C ALA A 59 -13.65 25.38 4.22
N LEU A 60 -13.20 26.52 3.70
CA LEU A 60 -11.86 27.06 3.97
C LEU A 60 -11.62 27.27 5.47
N THR A 61 -12.61 27.82 6.18
CA THR A 61 -12.50 28.07 7.62
C THR A 61 -12.42 26.77 8.42
N ALA A 62 -13.20 25.76 8.05
CA ALA A 62 -13.16 24.46 8.69
C ALA A 62 -11.81 23.77 8.47
N GLU A 63 -11.30 23.79 7.24
CA GLU A 63 -9.99 23.22 6.88
C GLU A 63 -8.85 23.91 7.65
N ALA A 64 -8.86 25.25 7.74
CA ALA A 64 -7.90 26.02 8.52
C ALA A 64 -7.97 25.72 10.04
N ARG A 65 -9.15 25.36 10.55
CA ARG A 65 -9.35 24.92 11.95
C ARG A 65 -9.00 23.43 12.17
N GLY A 66 -8.63 22.71 11.11
CA GLY A 66 -8.36 21.27 11.15
C GLY A 66 -9.62 20.40 11.24
N ASP A 67 -10.81 21.00 11.15
CA ASP A 67 -12.09 20.28 11.14
C ASP A 67 -12.22 19.43 9.86
N LYS A 68 -12.93 18.30 9.97
CA LYS A 68 -13.20 17.45 8.81
C LYS A 68 -14.49 17.91 8.16
N ILE A 69 -14.40 18.76 7.14
CA ILE A 69 -15.56 19.27 6.41
C ILE A 69 -15.91 18.43 5.16
N MET A 70 -17.20 18.38 4.84
CA MET A 70 -17.73 17.82 3.60
C MET A 70 -18.88 18.68 3.08
N PRO A 71 -18.86 19.14 1.81
CA PRO A 71 -17.73 19.05 0.87
C PRO A 71 -16.53 19.91 1.30
N SER A 72 -15.32 19.60 0.83
CA SER A 72 -14.13 20.45 0.97
C SER A 72 -14.21 21.68 0.07
N ALA A 73 -13.39 22.70 0.35
CA ALA A 73 -13.32 23.91 -0.48
C ALA A 73 -12.89 23.55 -1.91
N GLU A 74 -11.96 22.60 -2.02
CA GLU A 74 -11.59 21.97 -3.28
C GLU A 74 -12.79 21.30 -3.94
N ALA A 75 -13.51 20.39 -3.27
CA ALA A 75 -14.65 19.70 -3.87
C ALA A 75 -15.73 20.66 -4.40
N MET A 76 -15.97 21.78 -3.73
CA MET A 76 -16.91 22.83 -4.18
C MET A 76 -16.47 23.52 -5.48
N LEU A 77 -15.18 23.85 -5.61
CA LEU A 77 -14.63 24.41 -6.85
C LEU A 77 -14.80 23.45 -8.03
N TRP A 78 -14.69 22.15 -7.76
CA TRP A 78 -14.74 21.11 -8.79
C TRP A 78 -16.17 20.87 -9.31
N VAL A 79 -17.19 20.96 -8.44
CA VAL A 79 -18.61 20.84 -8.82
C VAL A 79 -19.02 21.88 -9.87
N GLY A 80 -18.34 23.03 -9.95
CA GLY A 80 -18.58 24.06 -10.95
C GLY A 80 -17.97 23.79 -12.34
N TRP A 81 -16.98 22.90 -12.47
CA TRP A 81 -16.15 22.77 -13.69
C TRP A 81 -16.42 21.45 -14.43
N LYS A 82 -17.35 21.48 -15.39
CA LYS A 82 -17.76 20.35 -16.26
C LYS A 82 -16.61 19.64 -17.01
N ARG A 83 -15.40 20.22 -17.07
CA ARG A 83 -14.28 19.75 -17.90
C ARG A 83 -13.38 18.69 -17.24
N ILE A 84 -13.37 18.61 -15.90
CA ILE A 84 -12.39 17.79 -15.14
C ILE A 84 -12.85 16.32 -15.00
N TYR A 85 -14.15 16.04 -15.16
CA TYR A 85 -14.73 14.72 -14.86
C TYR A 85 -14.64 13.66 -15.98
N ARG A 86 -13.97 13.92 -17.11
CA ARG A 86 -14.00 12.99 -18.27
C ARG A 86 -13.60 11.55 -17.93
N ARG A 87 -12.65 11.35 -17.01
CA ARG A 87 -12.20 10.01 -16.58
C ARG A 87 -13.11 9.37 -15.54
N ALA A 88 -13.56 10.15 -14.55
CA ALA A 88 -14.49 9.68 -13.51
C ALA A 88 -15.88 9.34 -14.08
N LEU A 89 -16.34 10.10 -15.09
CA LEU A 89 -17.56 9.82 -15.83
C LEU A 89 -17.49 8.47 -16.56
N GLY A 90 -16.35 8.11 -17.14
CA GLY A 90 -16.19 6.81 -17.81
C GLY A 90 -16.42 5.63 -16.85
N ASP A 91 -15.88 5.71 -15.64
CA ASP A 91 -16.06 4.67 -14.62
C ASP A 91 -17.51 4.62 -14.11
N MET A 92 -18.12 5.79 -13.87
CA MET A 92 -19.53 5.90 -13.48
C MET A 92 -20.48 5.39 -14.57
N GLU A 93 -20.23 5.72 -15.83
CA GLU A 93 -21.00 5.23 -16.98
C GLU A 93 -20.89 3.71 -17.11
N ARG A 94 -19.72 3.11 -16.83
CA ARG A 94 -19.60 1.65 -16.77
C ARG A 94 -20.50 1.04 -15.69
N PHE A 95 -20.51 1.62 -14.48
CA PHE A 95 -21.39 1.15 -13.40
C PHE A 95 -22.87 1.35 -13.71
N LEU A 96 -23.23 2.49 -14.31
CA LEU A 96 -24.57 2.79 -14.79
C LEU A 96 -25.02 1.75 -15.82
N ASN A 97 -24.22 1.52 -16.87
CA ASN A 97 -24.54 0.53 -17.91
C ASN A 97 -24.62 -0.89 -17.35
N LYS A 98 -23.77 -1.26 -16.38
CA LYS A 98 -23.87 -2.55 -15.70
C LYS A 98 -25.18 -2.70 -14.93
N ALA A 99 -25.59 -1.67 -14.18
CA ALA A 99 -26.85 -1.68 -13.43
C ALA A 99 -28.08 -1.71 -14.34
N MET A 100 -28.00 -1.08 -15.52
CA MET A 100 -29.09 -1.07 -16.50
C MET A 100 -29.22 -2.37 -17.30
N ARG A 101 -28.13 -3.14 -17.48
CA ARG A 101 -28.18 -4.47 -18.13
C ARG A 101 -28.94 -5.51 -17.31
N SER A 102 -29.01 -5.35 -16.00
CA SER A 102 -29.70 -6.28 -15.09
C SER A 102 -31.20 -5.99 -14.93
N ALA A 103 -31.77 -5.05 -15.66
CA ALA A 103 -33.17 -4.66 -15.53
C ALA A 103 -34.00 -5.12 -16.75
N ALA A 104 -35.08 -5.87 -16.49
CA ALA A 104 -36.11 -6.15 -17.47
C ALA A 104 -37.14 -5.00 -17.47
N THR A 105 -37.17 -4.23 -18.56
CA THR A 105 -38.22 -3.29 -19.01
C THR A 105 -38.59 -2.05 -18.17
N ASP A 106 -38.74 -0.95 -18.93
CA ASP A 106 -39.38 0.35 -18.74
C ASP A 106 -39.04 1.30 -17.58
N ALA A 107 -39.19 2.59 -17.90
CA ALA A 107 -38.26 3.65 -17.55
C ALA A 107 -38.24 4.03 -16.06
N PRO A 108 -37.08 3.96 -15.37
CA PRO A 108 -36.85 4.86 -14.24
C PRO A 108 -36.68 6.29 -14.74
N THR A 109 -37.12 7.24 -13.92
CA THR A 109 -36.86 8.68 -14.07
C THR A 109 -35.40 8.89 -14.48
N PRO A 110 -35.06 9.78 -15.44
CA PRO A 110 -33.70 9.96 -15.96
C PRO A 110 -32.76 10.67 -14.95
N SER A 111 -32.92 10.37 -13.67
CA SER A 111 -32.13 10.91 -12.57
C SER A 111 -31.98 9.93 -11.42
N ILE A 112 -30.77 9.81 -10.88
CA ILE A 112 -30.46 9.05 -9.68
C ILE A 112 -30.06 10.03 -8.60
N THR A 113 -30.79 10.04 -7.48
CA THR A 113 -30.37 10.79 -6.28
C THR A 113 -29.52 9.89 -5.40
N VAL A 114 -28.38 10.43 -4.97
CA VAL A 114 -27.42 9.81 -4.05
C VAL A 114 -27.30 10.72 -2.83
N CYS A 115 -27.63 10.21 -1.64
CA CYS A 115 -27.44 10.90 -0.36
C CYS A 115 -26.42 10.13 0.48
N PHE A 116 -25.27 10.73 0.77
CA PHE A 116 -24.19 10.11 1.55
C PHE A 116 -23.77 8.71 1.06
N GLY A 117 -23.75 8.50 -0.26
CA GLY A 117 -23.40 7.22 -0.89
C GLY A 117 -24.52 6.17 -0.86
N LEU A 118 -25.72 6.53 -0.38
CA LEU A 118 -26.92 5.70 -0.45
C LEU A 118 -27.85 6.18 -1.57
N THR A 119 -28.62 5.23 -2.10
CA THR A 119 -29.70 5.45 -3.06
C THR A 119 -30.81 4.45 -2.76
N ASP A 120 -32.05 4.77 -3.12
CA ASP A 120 -33.21 3.89 -2.89
C ASP A 120 -33.19 2.65 -3.79
N GLU A 121 -32.61 2.77 -4.98
CA GLU A 121 -32.55 1.69 -5.94
C GLU A 121 -31.30 0.82 -5.76
N LEU A 122 -31.49 -0.41 -5.26
CA LEU A 122 -30.38 -1.31 -4.92
C LEU A 122 -29.43 -1.59 -6.09
N ARG A 123 -29.93 -1.60 -7.34
CA ARG A 123 -29.11 -1.77 -8.55
C ARG A 123 -28.05 -0.68 -8.73
N PHE A 124 -28.30 0.52 -8.23
CA PHE A 124 -27.37 1.65 -8.32
C PHE A 124 -26.45 1.77 -7.11
N LYS A 125 -26.46 0.82 -6.17
CA LYS A 125 -25.62 0.88 -4.94
C LYS A 125 -24.13 1.07 -5.22
N THR A 126 -23.58 0.38 -6.21
CA THR A 126 -22.16 0.51 -6.59
C THR A 126 -21.87 1.87 -7.23
N LEU A 127 -22.79 2.36 -8.06
CA LEU A 127 -22.72 3.69 -8.66
C LEU A 127 -22.81 4.78 -7.58
N ALA A 128 -23.74 4.67 -6.64
CA ALA A 128 -23.93 5.62 -5.55
C ALA A 128 -22.68 5.77 -4.66
N ARG A 129 -21.99 4.66 -4.37
CA ARG A 129 -20.70 4.68 -3.67
C ARG A 129 -19.62 5.39 -4.48
N ALA A 130 -19.44 4.99 -5.74
CA ALA A 130 -18.44 5.60 -6.63
C ALA A 130 -18.67 7.12 -6.81
N VAL A 131 -19.93 7.55 -6.88
CA VAL A 131 -20.32 8.96 -6.99
C VAL A 131 -20.01 9.70 -5.70
N PHE A 132 -20.36 9.14 -4.55
CA PHE A 132 -20.04 9.78 -3.27
C PHE A 132 -18.53 9.87 -3.01
N ASP A 133 -17.76 8.86 -3.43
CA ASP A 133 -16.30 8.88 -3.31
C ASP A 133 -15.65 9.91 -4.25
N ALA A 134 -16.18 10.06 -5.47
CA ALA A 134 -15.65 11.00 -6.45
C ALA A 134 -16.02 12.47 -6.17
N PHE A 135 -17.26 12.74 -5.75
CA PHE A 135 -17.74 14.12 -5.56
C PHE A 135 -17.63 14.60 -4.11
N ARG A 136 -17.54 13.69 -3.13
CA ARG A 136 -17.49 13.99 -1.69
C ARG A 136 -18.54 15.02 -1.25
N CYS A 137 -19.72 14.98 -1.86
CA CYS A 137 -20.85 15.88 -1.57
C CYS A 137 -21.94 15.15 -0.79
N PRO A 138 -22.64 15.81 0.16
CA PRO A 138 -23.72 15.20 0.93
C PRO A 138 -24.85 14.64 0.05
N ILE A 139 -25.20 15.38 -1.01
CA ILE A 139 -26.23 15.02 -1.97
C ILE A 139 -25.69 15.22 -3.38
N VAL A 140 -25.87 14.22 -4.23
CA VAL A 140 -25.53 14.30 -5.65
C VAL A 140 -26.71 13.74 -6.45
N ARG A 141 -27.13 14.46 -7.49
CA ARG A 141 -28.14 14.00 -8.44
C ARG A 141 -27.51 13.85 -9.82
N ILE A 142 -27.53 12.63 -10.33
CA ILE A 142 -26.98 12.27 -11.63
C ILE A 142 -28.12 12.24 -12.62
N GLN A 143 -28.05 13.03 -13.68
CA GLN A 143 -28.96 12.94 -14.82
C GLN A 143 -28.29 12.14 -15.93
N TYR A 144 -29.00 11.20 -16.52
CA TYR A 144 -28.47 10.37 -17.58
C TYR A 144 -29.45 10.23 -18.74
N GLU A 145 -28.93 9.90 -19.91
CA GLU A 145 -29.69 9.70 -21.12
C GLU A 145 -29.39 8.33 -21.72
N ARG A 146 -30.38 7.77 -22.41
CA ARG A 146 -30.24 6.54 -23.18
C ARG A 146 -29.87 6.91 -24.61
N GLY A 147 -28.74 6.41 -25.07
CA GLY A 147 -28.35 6.39 -26.47
C GLY A 147 -28.16 4.96 -26.98
N GLU A 148 -27.60 4.85 -28.18
CA GLU A 148 -27.31 3.58 -28.83
C GLU A 148 -25.86 3.55 -29.33
N THR A 149 -25.24 2.39 -29.24
CA THR A 149 -23.94 2.14 -29.87
C THR A 149 -24.12 1.96 -31.39
N LYS A 150 -23.02 2.08 -32.15
CA LYS A 150 -23.01 1.79 -33.60
C LYS A 150 -23.48 0.39 -33.97
N ARG A 151 -23.58 -0.53 -33.00
CA ARG A 151 -24.04 -1.92 -33.16
C ARG A 151 -25.48 -2.12 -32.65
N GLY A 152 -26.25 -1.06 -32.39
CA GLY A 152 -27.65 -1.11 -31.95
C GLY A 152 -27.87 -1.45 -30.47
N ALA A 153 -26.81 -1.62 -29.67
CA ALA A 153 -26.96 -1.89 -28.23
C ALA A 153 -27.21 -0.59 -27.43
N ALA A 154 -28.12 -0.65 -26.44
CA ALA A 154 -28.40 0.47 -25.55
C ALA A 154 -27.17 0.88 -24.74
N LEU A 155 -26.90 2.19 -24.69
CA LEU A 155 -25.80 2.79 -23.96
C LEU A 155 -26.31 3.98 -23.14
N TYR A 156 -26.09 3.95 -21.83
CA TYR A 156 -26.47 5.03 -20.94
C TYR A 156 -25.27 5.95 -20.69
N ARG A 157 -25.47 7.26 -20.85
CA ARG A 157 -24.45 8.28 -20.62
C ARG A 157 -24.89 9.29 -19.60
N ILE A 158 -23.96 9.78 -18.80
CA ILE A 158 -24.25 10.79 -17.79
C ILE A 158 -24.30 12.15 -18.50
N LYS A 159 -25.47 12.78 -18.47
CA LYS A 159 -25.73 14.08 -19.09
C LYS A 159 -25.30 15.22 -18.19
N ASP A 160 -25.59 15.13 -16.90
CA ASP A 160 -25.30 16.17 -15.93
C ASP A 160 -25.16 15.60 -14.52
N VAL A 161 -24.38 16.29 -13.68
CA VAL A 161 -24.28 15.98 -12.25
C VAL A 161 -24.54 17.26 -11.48
N LYS A 162 -25.52 17.21 -10.58
CA LYS A 162 -25.94 18.36 -9.77
C LYS A 162 -25.77 18.06 -8.29
N VAL A 163 -25.55 19.09 -7.50
CA VAL A 163 -25.54 19.03 -6.04
C VAL A 163 -26.77 19.79 -5.54
N PRO A 164 -27.91 19.11 -5.35
CA PRO A 164 -29.14 19.78 -4.96
C PRO A 164 -29.10 20.22 -3.50
N ASN A 165 -29.84 21.28 -3.18
CA ASN A 165 -30.04 21.72 -1.81
C ASN A 165 -30.98 20.75 -1.07
N TRP A 166 -30.61 20.36 0.14
CA TRP A 166 -31.38 19.46 1.00
C TRP A 166 -32.81 19.98 1.28
N LYS A 167 -33.01 21.31 1.37
CA LYS A 167 -34.33 21.94 1.55
C LYS A 167 -35.25 21.70 0.35
N THR A 168 -34.68 21.60 -0.86
CA THR A 168 -35.43 21.45 -2.12
C THR A 168 -35.65 20.00 -2.53
N LEU A 169 -35.21 19.03 -1.72
CA LEU A 169 -35.42 17.62 -2.01
C LEU A 169 -36.91 17.23 -1.95
N PRO A 170 -37.41 16.43 -2.91
CA PRO A 170 -38.72 15.80 -2.82
C PRO A 170 -38.84 14.92 -1.56
N ASN A 171 -40.07 14.66 -1.09
CA ASN A 171 -40.32 13.92 0.16
C ASN A 171 -39.64 12.54 0.22
N ALA A 172 -39.61 11.78 -0.88
CA ALA A 172 -38.92 10.49 -0.95
C ALA A 172 -37.39 10.65 -0.75
N ASP A 173 -36.79 11.62 -1.43
CA ASP A 173 -35.36 11.93 -1.32
C ASP A 173 -35.00 12.52 0.07
N ARG A 174 -35.93 13.20 0.75
CA ARG A 174 -35.73 13.67 2.13
C ARG A 174 -35.64 12.50 3.11
N ALA A 175 -36.44 11.45 2.93
CA ALA A 175 -36.32 10.24 3.73
C ALA A 175 -34.99 9.52 3.46
N LEU A 176 -34.57 9.42 2.19
CA LEU A 176 -33.25 8.90 1.81
C LEU A 176 -32.12 9.75 2.40
N PHE A 177 -32.25 11.09 2.37
CA PHE A 177 -31.32 12.01 2.99
C PHE A 177 -31.23 11.78 4.49
N GLY A 178 -32.36 11.69 5.21
CA GLY A 178 -32.38 11.39 6.64
C GLY A 178 -31.70 10.06 6.97
N ARG A 179 -31.98 8.99 6.21
CA ARG A 179 -31.32 7.69 6.39
C ARG A 179 -29.83 7.73 6.05
N GLY A 180 -29.45 8.45 5.01
CA GLY A 180 -28.05 8.65 4.60
C GLY A 180 -27.28 9.48 5.62
N LEU A 181 -27.89 10.55 6.12
CA LEU A 181 -27.39 11.39 7.19
C LEU A 181 -27.21 10.56 8.45
N ASP A 182 -28.22 9.79 8.85
CA ASP A 182 -28.15 8.88 9.98
C ASP A 182 -27.10 7.81 9.76
N HIS A 183 -26.98 7.19 8.59
CA HIS A 183 -25.93 6.23 8.30
C HIS A 183 -24.53 6.87 8.38
N TYR A 184 -24.40 8.08 7.86
CA TYR A 184 -23.16 8.86 7.86
C TYR A 184 -22.77 9.33 9.27
N THR A 185 -23.74 9.62 10.12
CA THR A 185 -23.55 10.19 11.47
C THR A 185 -23.82 9.21 12.62
N LYS A 186 -24.38 8.02 12.34
CA LYS A 186 -24.60 6.96 13.35
C LYS A 186 -23.24 6.58 13.89
N ARG A 187 -23.14 6.62 15.22
CA ARG A 187 -22.09 5.95 15.97
C ARG A 187 -21.90 4.55 15.38
N HIS A 188 -20.68 4.23 14.98
CA HIS A 188 -20.27 2.84 14.94
C HIS A 188 -20.74 2.17 16.25
N ARG A 189 -21.32 0.96 16.13
CA ARG A 189 -21.59 0.05 17.26
C ARG A 189 -20.46 0.11 18.30
N PRO A 190 -20.76 -0.11 19.60
CA PRO A 190 -19.87 0.18 20.70
C PRO A 190 -18.47 -0.35 20.43
N MET A 191 -17.53 0.59 20.30
CA MET A 191 -16.12 0.25 20.32
C MET A 191 -15.82 -0.33 21.71
N PRO A 192 -15.04 -1.43 21.78
CA PRO A 192 -14.27 -1.71 22.98
C PRO A 192 -13.52 -0.42 23.36
N ALA A 193 -13.41 -0.14 24.66
CA ALA A 193 -12.73 1.01 25.28
C ALA A 193 -11.95 1.96 24.34
N ILE A 194 -12.35 3.25 24.32
CA ILE A 194 -11.76 4.39 23.61
C ILE A 194 -10.31 4.14 23.12
N GLY A 195 -10.20 3.68 21.87
CA GLY A 195 -8.99 3.87 21.08
C GLY A 195 -9.04 5.28 20.48
N LYS A 196 -7.93 6.02 20.58
CA LYS A 196 -7.77 7.34 19.95
C LYS A 196 -8.11 7.24 18.44
N LEU A 197 -8.70 8.29 17.86
CA LEU A 197 -8.78 8.41 16.40
C LEU A 197 -7.37 8.19 15.82
N PRO A 198 -7.23 7.41 14.73
CA PRO A 198 -5.90 7.17 14.18
C PRO A 198 -5.29 8.51 13.74
N LYS A 199 -4.09 8.80 14.25
CA LYS A 199 -3.27 9.97 13.94
C LYS A 199 -2.61 9.84 12.56
N TYR A 200 -2.41 8.61 12.09
CA TYR A 200 -1.76 8.29 10.82
C TYR A 200 -2.51 7.21 10.05
N HIS A 201 -2.33 7.19 8.72
CA HIS A 201 -2.94 6.22 7.82
C HIS A 201 -1.86 5.55 6.94
N LEU A 202 -1.61 4.27 7.20
CA LEU A 202 -0.65 3.44 6.48
C LEU A 202 -1.37 2.59 5.42
N ALA A 203 -0.95 2.72 4.17
CA ALA A 203 -1.29 1.76 3.11
C ALA A 203 -0.35 0.55 3.17
N VAL A 204 -0.91 -0.65 3.04
CA VAL A 204 -0.13 -1.89 2.91
C VAL A 204 -0.42 -2.52 1.55
N LEU A 205 0.53 -2.46 0.63
CA LEU A 205 0.39 -3.07 -0.70
C LEU A 205 0.59 -4.59 -0.59
N ILE A 206 -0.42 -5.34 -1.03
CA ILE A 206 -0.40 -6.81 -1.10
C ILE A 206 -1.01 -7.28 -2.42
N ASP A 207 -0.57 -8.44 -2.91
CA ASP A 207 -1.35 -9.23 -3.87
C ASP A 207 -2.02 -10.41 -3.16
N PRO A 208 -3.36 -10.41 -3.02
CA PRO A 208 -4.09 -11.53 -2.43
C PRO A 208 -3.93 -12.86 -3.17
N LYS A 209 -3.39 -12.85 -4.40
CA LYS A 209 -3.15 -14.04 -5.22
C LYS A 209 -1.71 -14.54 -5.17
N GLU A 210 -0.82 -13.83 -4.49
CA GLU A 210 0.57 -14.25 -4.36
C GLU A 210 0.67 -15.52 -3.53
N VAL A 211 1.39 -16.52 -4.05
CA VAL A 211 1.49 -17.85 -3.41
C VAL A 211 2.42 -17.82 -2.20
N ILE A 212 3.51 -17.06 -2.29
CA ILE A 212 4.54 -16.95 -1.25
C ILE A 212 4.74 -15.45 -0.97
N PRO A 213 3.78 -14.80 -0.29
CA PRO A 213 3.90 -13.39 0.01
C PRO A 213 5.01 -13.15 1.05
N PRO A 214 5.66 -11.99 1.02
CA PRO A 214 6.64 -11.57 2.02
C PRO A 214 6.08 -11.56 3.45
N SER A 215 4.77 -11.39 3.60
CA SER A 215 4.09 -11.50 4.90
C SER A 215 2.82 -12.31 4.78
N SER A 216 2.67 -13.27 5.68
CA SER A 216 1.45 -14.05 5.85
C SER A 216 0.24 -13.17 6.22
N PRO A 217 -0.99 -13.60 5.87
CA PRO A 217 -2.21 -12.89 6.26
C PRO A 217 -2.32 -12.64 7.76
N LEU A 218 -1.82 -13.56 8.59
CA LEU A 218 -1.80 -13.40 10.04
C LEU A 218 -0.83 -12.29 10.50
N ALA A 219 0.32 -12.14 9.83
CA ALA A 219 1.25 -11.04 10.08
C ALA A 219 0.60 -9.68 9.77
N ILE A 220 -0.11 -9.56 8.64
CA ILE A 220 -0.87 -8.35 8.28
C ILE A 220 -1.98 -8.03 9.29
N GLN A 221 -2.68 -9.06 9.79
CA GLN A 221 -3.67 -8.88 10.87
C GLN A 221 -3.02 -8.40 12.18
N ARG A 222 -1.84 -8.92 12.54
CA ARG A 222 -1.08 -8.45 13.71
C ARG A 222 -0.65 -7.00 13.55
N LEU A 223 -0.06 -6.64 12.40
CA LEU A 223 0.28 -5.26 12.06
C LEU A 223 -0.93 -4.33 12.21
N THR A 224 -2.09 -4.73 11.67
CA THR A 224 -3.33 -3.94 11.75
C THR A 224 -3.80 -3.76 13.20
N ARG A 225 -3.77 -4.82 14.01
CA ARG A 225 -4.15 -4.77 15.43
C ARG A 225 -3.20 -3.87 16.23
N VAL A 226 -1.88 -4.04 16.06
CA VAL A 226 -0.88 -3.23 16.76
C VAL A 226 -0.97 -1.77 16.32
N GLY A 227 -1.13 -1.51 15.02
CA GLY A 227 -1.36 -0.18 14.46
C GLY A 227 -2.52 0.54 15.15
N ALA A 228 -3.66 -0.14 15.32
CA ALA A 228 -4.81 0.44 15.99
C ALA A 228 -4.50 0.91 17.43
N THR A 229 -3.65 0.18 18.17
CA THR A 229 -3.21 0.58 19.53
C THR A 229 -2.28 1.79 19.54
N MET A 230 -1.56 2.02 18.43
CA MET A 230 -0.61 3.13 18.25
C MET A 230 -1.24 4.35 17.56
N GLY A 231 -2.54 4.29 17.23
CA GLY A 231 -3.20 5.33 16.46
C GLY A 231 -2.77 5.36 14.99
N VAL A 232 -2.34 4.24 14.43
CA VAL A 232 -2.08 4.07 13.00
C VAL A 232 -3.21 3.23 12.40
N LYS A 233 -3.98 3.80 11.46
CA LYS A 233 -4.92 3.03 10.66
C LYS A 233 -4.15 2.31 9.57
N VAL A 234 -4.30 1.00 9.49
CA VAL A 234 -3.67 0.17 8.46
C VAL A 234 -4.74 -0.29 7.48
N ASP A 235 -4.61 0.08 6.20
CA ASP A 235 -5.50 -0.39 5.13
C ASP A 235 -4.68 -1.14 4.09
N THR A 236 -5.13 -2.35 3.73
CA THR A 236 -4.55 -3.10 2.62
C THR A 236 -5.01 -2.54 1.28
N ILE A 237 -4.08 -2.34 0.34
CA ILE A 237 -4.35 -1.87 -1.02
C ILE A 237 -3.77 -2.85 -2.05
N GLY A 238 -4.26 -2.80 -3.29
CA GLY A 238 -3.77 -3.65 -4.38
C GLY A 238 -3.30 -2.84 -5.60
N GLN A 239 -2.91 -3.55 -6.65
CA GLN A 239 -2.38 -2.96 -7.90
C GLN A 239 -3.23 -1.80 -8.48
N ARG A 240 -4.56 -1.86 -8.33
CA ARG A 240 -5.50 -0.86 -8.90
C ARG A 240 -5.61 0.43 -8.07
N ASP A 241 -5.08 0.44 -6.86
CA ASP A 241 -5.19 1.56 -5.91
C ASP A 241 -4.06 2.58 -6.06
N LEU A 242 -3.15 2.42 -7.05
CA LEU A 242 -2.07 3.38 -7.30
C LEU A 242 -2.55 4.84 -7.38
N PRO A 243 -3.69 5.17 -8.03
CA PRO A 243 -4.20 6.55 -8.06
C PRO A 243 -4.60 7.10 -6.69
N ARG A 244 -4.87 6.23 -5.72
CA ARG A 244 -5.30 6.58 -4.35
C ARG A 244 -4.13 6.67 -3.38
N LEU A 245 -2.90 6.45 -3.81
CA LEU A 245 -1.74 6.43 -2.91
C LEU A 245 -1.59 7.73 -2.12
N ALA A 246 -1.93 8.87 -2.73
CA ALA A 246 -1.91 10.19 -2.08
C ALA A 246 -2.95 10.36 -0.95
N GLU A 247 -3.88 9.41 -0.77
CA GLU A 247 -4.82 9.41 0.37
C GLU A 247 -4.14 8.95 1.69
N PHE A 248 -2.94 8.36 1.61
CA PHE A 248 -2.26 7.72 2.74
C PHE A 248 -1.03 8.53 3.17
N ASP A 249 -0.71 8.43 4.46
CA ASP A 249 0.47 9.09 5.04
C ASP A 249 1.76 8.33 4.75
N ALA A 250 1.69 7.01 4.54
CA ALA A 250 2.83 6.16 4.25
C ALA A 250 2.42 4.90 3.48
N LEU A 251 3.39 4.23 2.85
CA LEU A 251 3.25 2.99 2.11
C LEU A 251 4.17 1.90 2.67
N PHE A 252 3.61 0.72 2.94
CA PHE A 252 4.34 -0.50 3.23
C PHE A 252 4.08 -1.55 2.14
N ILE A 253 5.10 -1.89 1.35
CA ILE A 253 5.03 -2.90 0.30
C ILE A 253 5.29 -4.26 0.94
N ARG A 254 4.28 -5.14 0.93
CA ARG A 254 4.36 -6.54 1.39
C ARG A 254 3.93 -7.48 0.26
N GLU A 255 4.51 -7.22 -0.91
CA GLU A 255 4.35 -7.97 -2.14
C GLU A 255 5.72 -7.99 -2.82
N THR A 256 6.06 -9.06 -3.53
CA THR A 256 7.36 -9.19 -4.19
C THR A 256 7.71 -7.99 -5.06
N THR A 257 8.90 -7.45 -4.82
CA THR A 257 9.44 -6.31 -5.55
C THR A 257 10.20 -6.74 -6.80
N ALA A 258 9.97 -6.03 -7.91
CA ALA A 258 10.68 -6.20 -9.16
C ALA A 258 10.56 -4.91 -10.01
N LEU A 259 11.59 -4.63 -10.82
CA LEU A 259 11.70 -3.35 -11.54
C LEU A 259 10.69 -3.18 -12.67
N ASP A 260 10.25 -4.28 -13.27
CA ASP A 260 9.20 -4.33 -14.29
C ASP A 260 7.78 -4.51 -13.72
N HIS A 261 7.63 -4.41 -12.39
CA HIS A 261 6.42 -4.72 -11.66
C HIS A 261 5.69 -3.49 -11.09
N HIS A 262 4.43 -3.62 -10.66
CA HIS A 262 3.71 -2.48 -10.09
C HIS A 262 4.24 -2.06 -8.73
N THR A 263 4.83 -2.97 -7.96
CA THR A 263 5.46 -2.66 -6.68
C THR A 263 6.51 -1.55 -6.81
N TYR A 264 7.37 -1.62 -7.84
CA TYR A 264 8.31 -0.54 -8.15
C TYR A 264 7.62 0.76 -8.60
N ARG A 265 6.52 0.67 -9.36
CA ARG A 265 5.73 1.86 -9.73
C ARG A 265 5.09 2.55 -8.52
N PHE A 266 4.65 1.79 -7.52
CA PHE A 266 4.15 2.31 -6.25
C PHE A 266 5.25 3.04 -5.48
N ALA A 267 6.42 2.42 -5.33
CA ALA A 267 7.57 3.05 -4.67
C ALA A 267 7.99 4.35 -5.37
N LYS A 268 8.08 4.35 -6.71
CA LYS A 268 8.38 5.56 -7.49
C LYS A 268 7.32 6.66 -7.35
N ARG A 269 6.04 6.29 -7.22
CA ARG A 269 4.97 7.25 -6.95
C ARG A 269 5.09 7.81 -5.53
N ALA A 270 5.36 6.96 -4.54
CA ALA A 270 5.56 7.40 -3.17
C ALA A 270 6.70 8.41 -3.06
N ASP A 271 7.85 8.12 -3.70
CA ASP A 271 8.98 9.06 -3.77
C ASP A 271 8.59 10.40 -4.40
N ALA A 272 7.84 10.37 -5.51
CA ALA A 272 7.45 11.58 -6.24
C ALA A 272 6.46 12.46 -5.47
N GLU A 273 5.63 11.85 -4.61
CA GLU A 273 4.63 12.55 -3.79
C GLU A 273 5.14 12.83 -2.36
N GLY A 274 6.39 12.48 -2.05
CA GLY A 274 6.96 12.64 -0.70
C GLY A 274 6.34 11.73 0.36
N ILE A 275 5.74 10.61 -0.04
CA ILE A 275 5.11 9.64 0.87
C ILE A 275 6.19 8.68 1.36
N PRO A 276 6.45 8.59 2.68
CA PRO A 276 7.33 7.57 3.24
C PRO A 276 6.96 6.17 2.78
N CYS A 277 7.92 5.46 2.18
CA CYS A 277 7.74 4.14 1.63
C CYS A 277 8.76 3.16 2.20
N LEU A 278 8.30 1.99 2.62
CA LEU A 278 9.14 0.80 2.78
C LEU A 278 8.54 -0.27 1.86
N ASP A 279 9.20 -0.77 0.83
CA ASP A 279 10.57 -0.45 0.42
C ASP A 279 10.57 0.72 -0.57
N ASP A 280 11.49 1.66 -0.39
CA ASP A 280 11.63 2.81 -1.28
C ASP A 280 12.23 2.39 -2.64
N ALA A 281 12.06 3.22 -3.67
CA ALA A 281 12.45 2.81 -5.02
C ALA A 281 13.97 2.64 -5.18
N ALA A 282 14.77 3.40 -4.41
CA ALA A 282 16.23 3.23 -4.46
C ALA A 282 16.64 1.90 -3.83
N SER A 283 16.04 1.52 -2.70
CA SER A 283 16.24 0.21 -2.08
C SER A 283 15.88 -0.94 -3.02
N ILE A 284 14.70 -0.90 -3.65
CA ILE A 284 14.27 -1.92 -4.61
C ILE A 284 15.31 -2.04 -5.75
N LEU A 285 15.70 -0.92 -6.37
CA LEU A 285 16.67 -0.90 -7.47
C LEU A 285 18.03 -1.49 -7.10
N ARG A 286 18.50 -1.22 -5.88
CA ARG A 286 19.83 -1.65 -5.41
C ARG A 286 19.82 -3.12 -5.01
N CYS A 287 18.80 -3.58 -4.30
CA CYS A 287 18.72 -4.95 -3.80
C CYS A 287 18.38 -5.97 -4.91
N THR A 288 17.54 -5.62 -5.88
CA THR A 288 17.17 -6.55 -6.95
C THR A 288 18.31 -6.79 -7.95
N ASN A 289 19.34 -5.92 -7.98
CA ASN A 289 20.46 -6.00 -8.90
C ASN A 289 21.69 -6.64 -8.25
N LYS A 290 21.93 -7.93 -8.55
CA LYS A 290 23.07 -8.66 -7.96
C LYS A 290 24.43 -8.16 -8.40
N VAL A 291 24.55 -7.54 -9.59
CA VAL A 291 25.80 -6.90 -10.00
C VAL A 291 26.07 -5.66 -9.16
N TYR A 292 25.04 -4.85 -8.90
CA TYR A 292 25.14 -3.71 -8.00
C TYR A 292 25.58 -4.15 -6.60
N LEU A 293 24.94 -5.17 -6.02
CA LEU A 293 25.30 -5.68 -4.70
C LEU A 293 26.74 -6.24 -4.66
N ALA A 294 27.17 -7.00 -5.67
CA ALA A 294 28.53 -7.54 -5.72
C ALA A 294 29.59 -6.42 -5.73
N GLU A 295 29.36 -5.37 -6.53
CA GLU A 295 30.24 -4.22 -6.61
C GLU A 295 30.19 -3.36 -5.32
N LEU A 296 29.01 -3.24 -4.71
CA LEU A 296 28.82 -2.56 -3.43
C LEU A 296 29.62 -3.23 -2.32
N PHE A 297 29.54 -4.56 -2.22
CA PHE A 297 30.28 -5.34 -1.23
C PHE A 297 31.78 -5.21 -1.42
N ARG A 298 32.25 -5.28 -2.68
CA ARG A 298 33.67 -5.06 -3.02
C ARG A 298 34.15 -3.67 -2.61
N THR A 299 33.38 -2.63 -2.93
CA THR A 299 33.73 -1.24 -2.65
C THR A 299 33.81 -0.95 -1.16
N HIS A 300 32.91 -1.55 -0.37
CA HIS A 300 32.84 -1.33 1.08
C HIS A 300 33.58 -2.39 1.90
N ASN A 301 34.36 -3.26 1.25
CA ASN A 301 35.07 -4.38 1.89
C ASN A 301 34.16 -5.27 2.76
N ILE A 302 32.93 -5.48 2.32
CA ILE A 302 31.98 -6.38 2.97
C ILE A 302 32.43 -7.81 2.67
N PRO A 303 32.63 -8.67 3.68
CA PRO A 303 32.93 -10.07 3.44
C PRO A 303 31.79 -10.72 2.65
N SER A 304 32.06 -11.11 1.41
CA SER A 304 31.13 -11.83 0.54
C SER A 304 31.86 -12.97 -0.18
N PRO A 305 31.15 -13.96 -0.77
CA PRO A 305 31.81 -15.00 -1.55
C PRO A 305 32.52 -14.37 -2.76
N LYS A 306 33.61 -14.99 -3.23
CA LYS A 306 34.28 -14.52 -4.46
C LYS A 306 33.25 -14.53 -5.59
N THR A 307 33.06 -13.37 -6.22
CA THR A 307 32.06 -13.17 -7.25
C THR A 307 32.73 -12.58 -8.50
N VAL A 308 32.44 -13.17 -9.66
CA VAL A 308 32.95 -12.76 -10.97
C VAL A 308 31.79 -12.50 -11.91
N ILE A 309 31.91 -11.44 -12.72
CA ILE A 309 30.93 -11.13 -13.77
C ILE A 309 31.35 -11.85 -15.04
N ILE A 310 30.42 -12.59 -15.62
CA ILE A 310 30.65 -13.45 -16.78
C ILE A 310 29.78 -12.98 -17.95
N ASP A 311 30.40 -12.89 -19.12
CA ASP A 311 29.77 -12.60 -20.40
C ASP A 311 30.17 -13.64 -21.47
N LYS A 312 29.69 -13.47 -22.70
CA LYS A 312 29.98 -14.40 -23.80
C LYS A 312 31.45 -14.43 -24.22
N THR A 313 32.23 -13.42 -23.87
CA THR A 313 33.64 -13.26 -24.29
C THR A 313 34.60 -13.84 -23.27
N ASN A 314 34.22 -13.87 -21.99
CA ASN A 314 35.09 -14.31 -20.90
C ASN A 314 34.70 -15.65 -20.28
N LEU A 315 33.53 -16.22 -20.61
CA LEU A 315 33.00 -17.46 -20.02
C LEU A 315 34.02 -18.60 -20.00
N GLU A 316 34.65 -18.89 -21.14
CA GLU A 316 35.62 -19.98 -21.27
C GLU A 316 36.84 -19.74 -20.38
N LYS A 317 37.35 -18.51 -20.34
CA LYS A 317 38.50 -18.13 -19.49
C LYS A 317 38.14 -18.23 -18.00
N VAL A 318 36.98 -17.71 -17.60
CA VAL A 318 36.55 -17.78 -16.21
C VAL A 318 36.35 -19.24 -15.77
N SER A 319 35.91 -20.11 -16.69
CA SER A 319 35.73 -21.54 -16.40
C SER A 319 37.04 -22.28 -16.08
N THR A 320 38.19 -21.81 -16.56
CA THR A 320 39.50 -22.40 -16.23
C THR A 320 40.09 -21.83 -14.95
N ASP A 321 39.78 -20.57 -14.64
CA ASP A 321 40.45 -19.82 -13.57
C ASP A 321 39.69 -19.87 -12.23
N CYS A 322 38.49 -20.47 -12.19
CA CYS A 322 37.66 -20.56 -10.98
C CYS A 322 37.80 -21.88 -10.22
N ASP A 323 37.61 -21.79 -8.90
CA ASP A 323 37.44 -22.94 -8.01
C ASP A 323 36.02 -23.53 -8.16
N TYR A 324 35.90 -24.86 -8.04
CA TYR A 324 34.62 -25.58 -8.13
C TYR A 324 34.25 -26.23 -6.79
N PRO A 325 32.95 -26.33 -6.44
CA PRO A 325 31.79 -25.93 -7.26
C PRO A 325 31.51 -24.43 -7.28
N ILE A 326 30.90 -23.95 -8.36
CA ILE A 326 30.51 -22.54 -8.58
C ILE A 326 28.99 -22.41 -8.76
N VAL A 327 28.43 -21.31 -8.27
CA VAL A 327 27.02 -20.95 -8.41
C VAL A 327 26.87 -19.85 -9.45
N LEU A 328 26.13 -20.13 -10.52
CA LEU A 328 25.78 -19.17 -11.57
C LEU A 328 24.42 -18.53 -11.26
N LYS A 329 24.33 -17.20 -11.36
CA LYS A 329 23.12 -16.42 -11.08
C LYS A 329 22.86 -15.39 -12.19
N VAL A 330 21.60 -15.19 -12.56
CA VAL A 330 21.22 -14.02 -13.38
C VAL A 330 21.16 -12.74 -12.51
N PRO A 331 21.57 -11.57 -13.04
CA PRO A 331 21.55 -10.31 -12.30
C PRO A 331 20.16 -9.92 -11.80
N ASP A 332 19.16 -10.05 -12.66
CA ASP A 332 17.76 -9.68 -12.42
C ASP A 332 16.94 -10.95 -12.14
N GLY A 333 16.54 -11.12 -10.89
CA GLY A 333 15.74 -12.28 -10.50
C GLY A 333 15.50 -12.38 -9.00
N ALA A 334 14.23 -12.47 -8.61
CA ALA A 334 13.78 -12.78 -7.26
C ALA A 334 13.59 -14.31 -7.07
N PHE A 335 13.63 -14.78 -5.82
CA PHE A 335 13.29 -16.17 -5.40
C PHE A 335 14.09 -17.29 -6.06
N SER A 336 15.40 -17.15 -6.22
CA SER A 336 16.28 -18.22 -6.73
C SER A 336 15.93 -18.78 -8.13
N LYS A 337 14.99 -18.16 -8.86
CA LYS A 337 14.70 -18.50 -10.26
C LYS A 337 15.89 -18.05 -11.12
N GLY A 338 16.70 -19.01 -11.56
CA GLY A 338 17.91 -18.73 -12.34
C GLY A 338 19.23 -18.85 -11.56
N VAL A 339 19.22 -19.58 -10.43
CA VAL A 339 20.45 -20.01 -9.74
C VAL A 339 20.78 -21.44 -10.16
N LYS A 340 21.94 -21.67 -10.77
CA LYS A 340 22.42 -23.00 -11.19
C LYS A 340 23.77 -23.29 -10.54
N ARG A 341 24.01 -24.54 -10.13
CA ARG A 341 25.31 -24.98 -9.61
C ARG A 341 26.05 -25.76 -10.70
N ALA A 342 27.33 -25.48 -10.87
CA ALA A 342 28.24 -26.23 -11.72
C ALA A 342 29.38 -26.80 -10.88
N ASP A 343 29.63 -28.11 -11.01
CA ASP A 343 30.69 -28.81 -10.29
C ASP A 343 31.96 -28.98 -11.15
N THR A 344 31.90 -28.70 -12.46
CA THR A 344 33.04 -28.81 -13.38
C THR A 344 33.07 -27.67 -14.41
N PRO A 345 34.24 -27.39 -15.02
CA PRO A 345 34.35 -26.41 -16.11
C PRO A 345 33.41 -26.66 -17.29
N ALA A 346 33.27 -27.92 -17.71
CA ALA A 346 32.38 -28.28 -18.80
C ALA A 346 30.91 -27.95 -18.47
N GLN A 347 30.47 -28.25 -17.24
CA GLN A 347 29.13 -27.89 -16.78
C GLN A 347 28.95 -26.37 -16.70
N MET A 348 29.95 -25.63 -16.23
CA MET A 348 29.88 -24.17 -16.16
C MET A 348 29.71 -23.55 -17.54
N ILE A 349 30.47 -23.99 -18.54
CA ILE A 349 30.34 -23.50 -19.92
C ILE A 349 28.94 -23.79 -20.46
N GLN A 350 28.44 -25.02 -20.27
CA GLN A 350 27.11 -25.39 -20.75
C GLN A 350 26.02 -24.51 -20.12
N LEU A 351 25.97 -24.46 -18.78
CA LEU A 351 24.93 -23.73 -18.05
C LEU A 351 25.07 -22.21 -18.27
N GLY A 352 26.31 -21.71 -18.35
CA GLY A 352 26.62 -20.30 -18.64
C GLY A 352 26.12 -19.87 -20.02
N ARG A 353 26.38 -20.67 -21.07
CA ARG A 353 25.86 -20.39 -22.42
C ARG A 353 24.34 -20.36 -22.47
N GLU A 354 23.68 -21.32 -21.80
CA GLU A 354 22.22 -21.34 -21.70
C GLU A 354 21.67 -20.07 -21.06
N MET A 355 22.28 -19.60 -19.96
CA MET A 355 21.84 -18.40 -19.26
C MET A 355 22.14 -17.11 -20.06
N LEU A 356 23.29 -17.06 -20.74
CA LEU A 356 23.70 -15.92 -21.58
C LEU A 356 22.92 -15.80 -22.90
N ASN A 357 22.04 -16.76 -23.21
CA ASN A 357 21.06 -16.61 -24.29
C ASN A 357 19.91 -15.67 -23.90
N HIS A 358 19.66 -15.53 -22.60
CA HIS A 358 18.55 -14.72 -22.06
C HIS A 358 19.01 -13.49 -21.28
N SER A 359 20.33 -13.36 -21.01
CA SER A 359 20.93 -12.21 -20.33
C SER A 359 22.26 -11.85 -20.96
N SER A 360 22.61 -10.57 -21.01
CA SER A 360 23.94 -10.14 -21.47
C SER A 360 25.06 -10.49 -20.51
N LEU A 361 24.74 -10.62 -19.21
CA LEU A 361 25.68 -10.88 -18.13
C LEU A 361 25.10 -11.90 -17.15
N ILE A 362 25.96 -12.70 -16.54
CA ILE A 362 25.65 -13.55 -15.38
C ILE A 362 26.72 -13.36 -14.30
N LEU A 363 26.42 -13.76 -13.07
CA LEU A 363 27.38 -13.80 -11.98
C LEU A 363 27.79 -15.23 -11.70
N GLY A 364 29.09 -15.49 -11.60
CA GLY A 364 29.66 -16.70 -11.01
C GLY A 364 30.09 -16.41 -9.58
N GLN A 365 29.63 -17.21 -8.63
CA GLN A 365 29.89 -17.01 -7.21
C GLN A 365 30.40 -18.30 -6.58
N GLU A 366 31.45 -18.19 -5.77
CA GLU A 366 32.00 -19.30 -4.96
C GLU A 366 30.89 -19.99 -4.15
N TYR A 367 30.86 -21.32 -4.22
CA TYR A 367 29.92 -22.11 -3.42
C TYR A 367 30.45 -22.31 -2.00
N LEU A 368 29.71 -21.80 -1.02
CA LEU A 368 30.03 -21.95 0.40
C LEU A 368 28.99 -22.84 1.07
N ARG A 369 29.45 -23.99 1.59
CA ARG A 369 28.58 -24.96 2.28
C ARG A 369 28.43 -24.61 3.76
N THR A 370 27.19 -24.54 4.22
CA THR A 370 26.79 -24.37 5.62
C THR A 370 25.59 -25.25 5.92
N ASP A 371 25.40 -25.61 7.19
CA ASP A 371 24.23 -26.37 7.62
C ASP A 371 22.95 -25.51 7.67
N TYR A 372 23.15 -24.20 7.85
CA TYR A 372 22.10 -23.20 7.89
C TYR A 372 22.63 -21.84 7.45
N ASP A 373 21.69 -20.96 7.06
CA ASP A 373 21.96 -19.57 6.71
C ASP A 373 21.30 -18.64 7.72
N TRP A 374 22.01 -17.59 8.10
CA TRP A 374 21.47 -16.51 8.91
C TRP A 374 20.71 -15.55 8.02
N ARG A 375 19.57 -15.08 8.49
CA ARG A 375 18.89 -13.88 7.99
C ARG A 375 18.78 -12.88 9.12
N ILE A 376 19.37 -11.71 8.90
CA ILE A 376 19.29 -10.59 9.83
C ILE A 376 18.34 -9.56 9.25
N GLY A 377 17.19 -9.38 9.90
CA GLY A 377 16.30 -8.26 9.62
C GLY A 377 16.91 -6.97 10.15
N ILE A 378 16.98 -5.94 9.33
CA ILE A 378 17.51 -4.62 9.68
C ILE A 378 16.46 -3.59 9.30
N LEU A 379 16.14 -2.68 10.21
CA LEU A 379 15.28 -1.54 9.94
C LEU A 379 16.00 -0.27 10.37
N ASN A 380 16.10 0.71 9.46
CA ASN A 380 16.72 2.01 9.79
C ASN A 380 18.12 1.84 10.41
N ASN A 381 18.94 0.97 9.81
CA ASN A 381 20.30 0.64 10.25
C ASN A 381 20.39 0.04 11.68
N GLN A 382 19.30 -0.52 12.20
CA GLN A 382 19.27 -1.24 13.47
C GLN A 382 18.82 -2.68 13.26
N PRO A 383 19.45 -3.67 13.91
CA PRO A 383 18.96 -5.06 13.88
C PRO A 383 17.53 -5.14 14.44
N LEU A 384 16.66 -5.85 13.73
CA LEU A 384 15.25 -6.03 14.08
C LEU A 384 14.96 -7.47 14.50
N PHE A 385 15.44 -8.46 13.74
CA PHE A 385 15.27 -9.88 14.08
C PHE A 385 16.45 -10.69 13.52
N ALA A 386 16.62 -11.91 14.02
CA ALA A 386 17.54 -12.88 13.45
C ALA A 386 16.88 -14.26 13.36
N SER A 387 17.05 -14.90 12.22
CA SER A 387 16.55 -16.25 11.95
C SER A 387 17.65 -17.10 11.34
N LYS A 388 17.70 -18.38 11.69
CA LYS A 388 18.43 -19.40 10.94
C LYS A 388 17.46 -20.17 10.08
N TYR A 389 17.76 -20.31 8.79
CA TYR A 389 17.05 -21.21 7.89
C TYR A 389 17.93 -22.42 7.60
N MET A 390 17.41 -23.60 7.93
CA MET A 390 18.07 -24.87 7.69
C MET A 390 17.94 -25.26 6.21
N MET A 391 18.90 -26.01 5.70
CA MET A 391 18.82 -26.55 4.34
C MET A 391 17.78 -27.69 4.26
N ALA A 392 17.01 -27.76 3.16
CA ALA A 392 16.07 -28.87 2.93
C ALA A 392 16.84 -30.21 2.80
N ARG A 393 16.27 -31.32 3.29
CA ARG A 393 16.95 -32.64 3.32
C ARG A 393 17.40 -33.06 1.91
N GLY A 394 18.70 -33.15 1.70
CA GLY A 394 19.29 -33.57 0.42
C GLY A 394 19.30 -32.49 -0.67
N HIS A 395 18.97 -31.24 -0.34
CA HIS A 395 18.94 -30.12 -1.29
C HIS A 395 19.76 -28.94 -0.77
N TRP A 396 20.58 -28.34 -1.65
CA TRP A 396 21.47 -27.22 -1.31
C TRP A 396 20.78 -25.84 -1.31
N GLN A 397 19.47 -25.80 -1.61
CA GLN A 397 18.63 -24.60 -1.55
C GLN A 397 17.63 -24.72 -0.40
N ILE A 398 17.28 -23.58 0.20
CA ILE A 398 16.29 -23.47 1.29
C ILE A 398 14.87 -23.78 0.80
N ILE A 399 14.58 -23.57 -0.49
CA ILE A 399 13.29 -23.87 -1.13
C ILE A 399 13.52 -24.73 -2.37
N ASN A 400 12.93 -25.92 -2.41
CA ASN A 400 12.93 -26.78 -3.59
C ASN A 400 11.69 -26.53 -4.46
N HIS A 401 11.86 -25.83 -5.59
CA HIS A 401 10.77 -25.57 -6.54
C HIS A 401 10.47 -26.75 -7.50
N ALA A 402 11.20 -27.87 -7.41
CA ALA A 402 11.17 -28.95 -8.41
C ALA A 402 10.20 -30.10 -8.10
N LYS A 403 9.53 -30.14 -6.95
CA LYS A 403 8.48 -31.14 -6.66
C LYS A 403 7.10 -30.62 -7.02
N LYS A 404 6.32 -31.40 -7.78
CA LYS A 404 4.86 -31.26 -7.85
C LYS A 404 4.28 -31.62 -6.47
N GLY A 405 4.13 -30.63 -5.59
CA GLY A 405 3.62 -30.78 -4.22
C GLY A 405 3.90 -29.51 -3.39
N GLU A 406 3.48 -29.51 -2.12
CA GLU A 406 3.84 -28.43 -1.19
C GLU A 406 5.38 -28.30 -1.10
N PRO A 407 5.93 -27.08 -1.17
CA PRO A 407 7.38 -26.87 -1.12
C PRO A 407 7.95 -27.37 0.21
N ASP A 408 8.93 -28.28 0.12
CA ASP A 408 9.68 -28.82 1.25
C ASP A 408 10.65 -27.72 1.75
N GLN A 409 10.18 -26.89 2.70
CA GLN A 409 10.98 -25.84 3.33
C GLN A 409 11.81 -26.45 4.47
N GLY A 410 13.10 -26.16 4.52
CA GLY A 410 13.91 -26.48 5.69
C GLY A 410 13.35 -25.81 6.95
N GLY A 411 13.61 -26.40 8.13
CA GLY A 411 13.17 -25.82 9.40
C GLY A 411 13.77 -24.42 9.64
N PHE A 412 13.12 -23.63 10.49
CA PHE A 412 13.60 -22.31 10.89
C PHE A 412 13.79 -22.22 12.41
N GLU A 413 14.74 -21.39 12.83
CA GLU A 413 14.99 -21.05 14.23
C GLU A 413 15.15 -19.54 14.37
N THR A 414 14.20 -18.87 15.03
CA THR A 414 14.32 -17.45 15.40
C THR A 414 15.19 -17.32 16.65
N VAL A 415 16.19 -16.44 16.60
CA VAL A 415 17.23 -16.28 17.61
C VAL A 415 17.23 -14.83 18.12
N GLU A 416 17.47 -14.65 19.42
CA GLU A 416 17.64 -13.31 20.00
C GLU A 416 18.86 -12.61 19.39
N ILE A 417 18.78 -11.29 19.17
CA ILE A 417 19.87 -10.52 18.55
C ILE A 417 21.18 -10.68 19.33
N ASP A 418 21.12 -10.70 20.67
CA ASP A 418 22.30 -10.83 21.53
C ASP A 418 22.97 -12.21 21.44
N ALA A 419 22.26 -13.23 20.94
CA ALA A 419 22.80 -14.57 20.70
C ALA A 419 23.36 -14.74 19.27
N VAL A 420 23.23 -13.73 18.41
CA VAL A 420 23.82 -13.75 17.06
C VAL A 420 25.33 -13.50 17.17
N PRO A 421 26.17 -14.30 16.48
CA PRO A 421 27.61 -14.05 16.42
C PRO A 421 27.93 -12.60 16.04
N PRO A 422 28.81 -11.88 16.79
CA PRO A 422 29.10 -10.48 16.51
C PRO A 422 29.62 -10.21 15.09
N SER A 423 30.34 -11.18 14.51
CA SER A 423 30.82 -11.09 13.13
C SER A 423 29.68 -11.05 12.11
N ILE A 424 28.60 -11.81 12.34
CA ILE A 424 27.40 -11.83 11.48
C ILE A 424 26.66 -10.50 11.56
N LEU A 425 26.38 -10.00 12.77
CA LEU A 425 25.70 -8.71 12.95
C LEU A 425 26.50 -7.56 12.33
N LYS A 426 27.82 -7.52 12.57
CA LYS A 426 28.70 -6.49 12.01
C LYS A 426 28.69 -6.52 10.48
N ALA A 427 28.81 -7.70 9.88
CA ALA A 427 28.80 -7.85 8.42
C ALA A 427 27.44 -7.47 7.83
N ALA A 428 26.33 -7.86 8.47
CA ALA A 428 24.99 -7.55 8.02
C ALA A 428 24.69 -6.05 8.05
N LEU A 429 25.01 -5.37 9.15
CA LEU A 429 24.85 -3.92 9.27
C LEU A 429 25.71 -3.16 8.25
N ALA A 430 26.97 -3.59 8.06
CA ALA A 430 27.85 -2.98 7.07
C ALA A 430 27.35 -3.17 5.63
N ALA A 431 26.67 -4.28 5.33
CA ALA A 431 26.08 -4.55 4.02
C ALA A 431 24.82 -3.70 3.74
N ALA A 432 23.98 -3.50 4.74
CA ALA A 432 22.73 -2.74 4.60
C ALA A 432 22.93 -1.22 4.58
N ALA A 433 23.86 -0.70 5.39
CA ALA A 433 24.09 0.74 5.55
C ALA A 433 24.29 1.53 4.23
N PRO A 434 25.09 1.08 3.24
CA PRO A 434 25.27 1.83 2.00
C PRO A 434 24.05 1.73 1.05
N ILE A 435 23.12 0.80 1.28
CA ILE A 435 21.88 0.68 0.52
C ILE A 435 20.90 1.77 0.96
N GLY A 436 20.75 2.00 2.26
CA GLY A 436 19.86 3.02 2.78
C GLY A 436 19.45 2.76 4.22
N ASN A 437 18.28 3.26 4.59
CA ASN A 437 17.71 3.10 5.93
C ASN A 437 16.37 2.36 5.90
N GLY A 438 16.11 1.57 4.87
CA GLY A 438 14.87 0.80 4.70
C GLY A 438 14.72 -0.36 5.67
N LEU A 439 13.79 -1.26 5.34
CA LEU A 439 13.71 -2.60 5.92
C LEU A 439 14.53 -3.52 5.01
N TYR A 440 15.44 -4.31 5.57
CA TYR A 440 16.30 -5.20 4.80
C TYR A 440 16.39 -6.57 5.47
N GLY A 441 16.48 -7.63 4.67
CA GLY A 441 16.90 -8.95 5.14
C GLY A 441 18.26 -9.29 4.57
N VAL A 442 19.27 -9.34 5.42
CA VAL A 442 20.62 -9.70 5.01
C VAL A 442 20.85 -11.17 5.26
N ASP A 443 21.10 -11.91 4.17
CA ASP A 443 21.43 -13.32 4.23
C ASP A 443 22.94 -13.51 4.37
N ALA A 444 23.37 -14.26 5.39
CA ALA A 444 24.77 -14.43 5.73
C ALA A 444 25.08 -15.87 6.14
N LYS A 445 26.31 -16.29 5.88
CA LYS A 445 26.88 -17.57 6.29
C LYS A 445 27.98 -17.34 7.32
N LEU A 446 28.12 -18.27 8.25
CA LEU A 446 29.24 -18.33 9.18
C LEU A 446 30.13 -19.53 8.83
N ILE A 447 31.40 -19.29 8.54
CA ILE A 447 32.37 -20.32 8.15
C ILE A 447 33.56 -20.23 9.10
N GLY A 448 33.64 -21.18 10.04
CA GLY A 448 34.48 -20.98 11.23
C GLY A 448 34.03 -19.72 11.95
N ASP A 449 34.92 -18.75 12.12
CA ASP A 449 34.61 -17.45 12.73
C ASP A 449 34.29 -16.34 11.71
N ARG A 450 34.41 -16.64 10.41
CA ARG A 450 34.24 -15.66 9.33
C ARG A 450 32.78 -15.57 8.89
N ALA A 451 32.17 -14.41 9.11
CA ALA A 451 30.90 -14.05 8.52
C ALA A 451 31.06 -13.68 7.03
N VAL A 452 30.14 -14.14 6.20
CA VAL A 452 30.11 -13.87 4.76
C VAL A 452 28.69 -13.53 4.34
N VAL A 453 28.46 -12.32 3.84
CA VAL A 453 27.18 -11.83 3.33
C VAL A 453 26.94 -12.36 1.93
N ILE A 454 25.78 -12.97 1.72
CA ILE A 454 25.36 -13.61 0.47
C ILE A 454 24.53 -12.65 -0.37
N GLU A 455 23.52 -12.02 0.22
CA GLU A 455 22.64 -11.07 -0.44
C GLU A 455 21.95 -10.14 0.58
N VAL A 456 21.40 -9.02 0.07
CA VAL A 456 20.51 -8.14 0.82
C VAL A 456 19.18 -8.07 0.07
N ASN A 457 18.10 -8.42 0.76
CA ASN A 457 16.74 -8.34 0.25
C ASN A 457 16.09 -7.06 0.74
N ASP A 458 15.53 -6.25 -0.17
CA ASP A 458 14.72 -5.09 0.18
C ASP A 458 13.40 -5.48 0.84
N ASN A 459 12.78 -6.59 0.42
CA ASN A 459 11.48 -6.99 0.98
C ASN A 459 11.57 -8.31 1.76
N PRO A 460 12.22 -8.33 2.95
CA PRO A 460 12.41 -9.57 3.69
C PRO A 460 11.11 -10.15 4.21
N ASN A 461 11.10 -11.46 4.48
CA ASN A 461 9.99 -12.12 5.13
C ASN A 461 9.70 -11.52 6.52
N LEU A 462 8.41 -11.37 6.82
CA LEU A 462 7.89 -11.03 8.14
C LEU A 462 6.62 -11.85 8.37
N ASP A 463 6.82 -13.08 8.79
CA ASP A 463 5.78 -14.08 9.01
C ASP A 463 5.45 -14.27 10.48
N ALA A 464 4.16 -14.47 10.75
CA ALA A 464 3.66 -14.69 12.09
C ALA A 464 4.14 -16.06 12.61
N GLY A 465 4.89 -16.05 13.70
CA GLY A 465 5.49 -17.23 14.32
C GLY A 465 6.88 -17.58 13.81
N VAL A 466 7.42 -16.82 12.86
CA VAL A 466 8.78 -16.96 12.32
C VAL A 466 9.61 -15.76 12.74
N GLU A 467 9.66 -14.68 11.98
CA GLU A 467 10.48 -13.50 12.31
C GLU A 467 9.93 -12.76 13.53
N ASP A 468 8.62 -12.77 13.76
CA ASP A 468 8.00 -12.18 14.93
C ASP A 468 7.89 -13.13 16.14
N LYS A 469 8.52 -14.32 16.11
CA LYS A 469 8.37 -15.34 17.17
C LYS A 469 8.78 -14.83 18.55
N LEU A 470 9.90 -14.10 18.63
CA LEU A 470 10.47 -13.60 19.89
C LEU A 470 9.85 -12.25 20.27
N LEU A 471 9.93 -11.27 19.36
CA LEU A 471 9.42 -9.91 19.59
C LEU A 471 7.89 -9.80 19.59
N LYS A 472 7.18 -10.72 18.91
CA LYS A 472 5.71 -10.73 18.78
C LYS A 472 5.19 -9.37 18.31
N ASP A 473 4.32 -8.76 19.11
CA ASP A 473 3.74 -7.44 18.83
C ASP A 473 4.79 -6.34 18.77
N GLU A 474 5.93 -6.50 19.46
CA GLU A 474 6.98 -5.49 19.52
C GLU A 474 7.67 -5.28 18.18
N LEU A 475 7.84 -6.33 17.37
CA LEU A 475 8.36 -6.20 16.00
C LEU A 475 7.50 -5.22 15.19
N TRP A 476 6.18 -5.36 15.29
CA TRP A 476 5.23 -4.49 14.61
C TRP A 476 5.23 -3.08 15.19
N ARG A 477 5.41 -2.91 16.51
CA ARG A 477 5.55 -1.58 17.13
C ARG A 477 6.80 -0.86 16.63
N ILE A 478 7.92 -1.56 16.51
CA ILE A 478 9.17 -0.98 16.00
C ILE A 478 8.98 -0.50 14.56
N ILE A 479 8.40 -1.32 13.68
CA ILE A 479 8.12 -0.95 12.29
C ILE A 479 7.16 0.26 12.21
N LEU A 480 6.08 0.25 12.99
CA LEU A 480 5.11 1.34 13.00
C LEU A 480 5.69 2.63 13.57
N ASN A 481 6.54 2.57 14.59
CA ASN A 481 7.25 3.72 15.12
C ASN A 481 8.21 4.32 14.07
N ASP A 482 8.87 3.49 13.26
CA ASP A 482 9.69 3.99 12.16
C ASP A 482 8.86 4.71 11.10
N PHE A 483 7.70 4.18 10.73
CA PHE A 483 6.76 4.90 9.86
C PHE A 483 6.29 6.22 10.47
N ILE A 484 5.90 6.23 11.75
CA ILE A 484 5.48 7.45 12.45
C ILE A 484 6.59 8.50 12.38
N ARG A 485 7.83 8.11 12.70
CA ARG A 485 9.01 8.97 12.63
C ARG A 485 9.20 9.55 11.23
N ARG A 486 9.07 8.73 10.18
CA ARG A 486 9.20 9.20 8.79
C ARG A 486 8.08 10.15 8.39
N ILE A 487 6.83 9.84 8.76
CA ILE A 487 5.68 10.72 8.47
C ILE A 487 5.86 12.07 9.15
N GLU A 488 6.28 12.08 10.41
CA GLU A 488 6.53 13.33 11.16
C GLU A 488 7.72 14.12 10.65
N ALA A 489 8.65 13.50 9.92
CA ALA A 489 9.80 14.21 9.33
C ALA A 489 9.48 14.91 8.00
N VAL A 490 8.39 14.53 7.33
CA VAL A 490 7.99 15.09 6.02
C VAL A 490 6.79 16.04 6.14
N ARG A 491 6.05 15.98 7.25
CA ARG A 491 5.04 16.97 7.64
C ARG A 491 5.68 18.22 8.24
#